data_AF-A0AAJ4MI26-F1
#
_entry.id   AF-A0AAJ4MI26-F1
#
_cell.length_a   1.000
_cell.length_b   1.000
_cell.length_c   1.000
_cell.angle_alpha   90.00
_cell.angle_beta   90.00
_cell.angle_gamma   90.00
#
_symmetry.space_group_name_H-M   'P 1'
#
loop_
_entity.id
_entity.type
_entity.pdbx_description
1 polymer ?
#
loop_
_entity_poly.entity_id
_entity_poly.type
_entity_poly.pdbx_seq_one_letter_code
_entity_poly.pdbx_strand_id
1 'polypeptide(L)'
;MNLEKHFLKEHRNRASKEYCCVKDLNKRIPELIENGDFYKAKHTIIDLTKSIHELEQMSSKKYKEDKLHKLVQELAHRGVDVEIVRMHLNER
;
A
#
# COMPACT_ATOMS: atom_id res chain seq x y z
N MET A 1 7.51 -4.60 -10.09
CA MET A 1 6.18 -4.35 -9.50
C MET A 1 5.36 -3.48 -10.47
N ASN A 2 4.07 -3.79 -10.70
CA ASN A 2 3.20 -2.96 -11.54
C ASN A 2 2.61 -1.82 -10.68
N LEU A 3 3.15 -0.61 -10.81
CA LEU A 3 2.77 0.52 -9.97
C LEU A 3 1.33 1.00 -10.21
N GLU A 4 0.80 0.86 -11.42
CA GLU A 4 -0.54 1.32 -11.77
C GLU A 4 -1.63 0.46 -11.14
N LYS A 5 -1.35 -0.85 -11.05
CA LYS A 5 -2.25 -1.82 -10.44
C LYS A 5 -2.34 -1.66 -8.92
N HIS A 6 -1.24 -1.25 -8.28
CA HIS A 6 -1.12 -1.31 -6.82
C HIS A 6 -1.15 0.05 -6.12
N PHE A 7 -0.98 1.16 -6.84
CA PHE A 7 -0.93 2.49 -6.21
C PHE A 7 -1.75 3.55 -6.95
N LEU A 8 -2.34 4.46 -6.19
CA LEU A 8 -2.98 5.66 -6.71
C LEU A 8 -1.97 6.50 -7.50
N LYS A 9 -2.44 7.23 -8.51
CA LYS A 9 -1.57 8.05 -9.38
C LYS A 9 -0.66 9.00 -8.59
N GLU A 10 -1.21 9.64 -7.56
CA GLU A 10 -0.49 10.54 -6.64
C GLU A 10 0.63 9.84 -5.84
N HIS A 11 0.53 8.53 -5.62
CA HIS A 11 1.47 7.75 -4.83
C HIS A 11 2.50 6.98 -5.67
N ARG A 12 2.32 6.89 -6.99
CA ARG A 12 3.19 6.08 -7.87
C ARG A 12 4.67 6.47 -7.77
N ASN A 13 4.98 7.76 -7.76
CA ASN A 13 6.35 8.25 -7.66
C ASN A 13 7.00 7.85 -6.32
N ARG A 14 6.26 7.99 -5.21
CA ARG A 14 6.72 7.60 -3.88
C ARG A 14 6.88 6.08 -3.78
N ALA A 15 5.91 5.32 -4.25
CA ALA A 15 5.97 3.86 -4.29
C ALA A 15 7.14 3.34 -5.14
N SER A 16 7.46 4.02 -6.25
CA SER A 16 8.64 3.68 -7.04
C SER A 16 9.94 3.86 -6.24
N LYS A 17 10.06 4.95 -5.47
CA LYS A 17 11.23 5.21 -4.62
C LYS A 17 11.37 4.17 -3.53
N GLU A 18 10.30 3.91 -2.78
CA GLU A 18 10.32 2.89 -1.71
C GLU A 18 10.63 1.50 -2.27
N TYR A 19 10.11 1.16 -3.45
CA TYR A 19 10.43 -0.10 -4.11
C TYR A 19 11.91 -0.22 -4.50
N CYS A 20 12.52 0.87 -4.99
CA CYS A 20 13.96 0.90 -5.24
C CYS A 20 14.74 0.74 -3.93
N CYS A 21 14.37 1.46 -2.86
CA CYS A 21 14.98 1.29 -1.54
C CYS A 21 14.92 -0.16 -1.07
N VAL A 22 13.76 -0.82 -1.19
CA VAL A 22 13.59 -2.24 -0.85
C VAL A 22 14.56 -3.12 -1.63
N LYS A 23 14.69 -2.91 -2.94
CA LYS A 23 15.60 -3.70 -3.77
C LYS A 23 17.06 -3.50 -3.38
N ASP A 24 17.46 -2.27 -3.09
CA ASP A 24 18.85 -1.94 -2.79
C ASP A 24 19.25 -2.45 -1.40
N LEU A 25 18.40 -2.27 -0.41
CA LEU A 25 18.62 -2.80 0.95
C LEU A 25 18.63 -4.32 0.96
N ASN A 26 17.73 -4.98 0.22
CA ASN A 26 17.68 -6.44 0.14
C ASN A 26 18.92 -7.04 -0.55
N LYS A 27 19.57 -6.32 -1.47
CA LYS A 27 20.87 -6.74 -2.05
C LYS A 27 22.02 -6.60 -1.05
N ARG A 28 21.97 -5.59 -0.19
CA ARG A 28 23.06 -5.28 0.75
C ARG A 28 23.05 -6.18 1.99
N ILE A 29 21.90 -6.69 2.40
CA ILE A 29 21.76 -7.54 3.59
C ILE A 29 22.63 -8.82 3.50
N PRO A 30 22.61 -9.61 2.41
CA PRO A 30 23.47 -10.78 2.26
C PRO A 30 24.96 -10.46 2.40
N GLU A 31 25.43 -9.39 1.76
CA GLU A 31 26.83 -8.95 1.85
C GLU A 31 27.25 -8.64 3.30
N LEU A 32 26.37 -8.00 4.08
CA LEU A 32 26.64 -7.70 5.49
C LEU A 32 26.68 -8.97 6.34
N ILE A 33 25.82 -9.95 6.04
CA ILE A 33 25.79 -11.25 6.72
C ILE A 33 27.04 -12.07 6.41
N GLU A 34 27.44 -12.16 5.14
CA GLU A 34 28.63 -12.89 4.69
C GLU A 34 29.92 -12.31 5.31
N ASN A 35 29.97 -10.99 5.48
CA ASN A 35 31.09 -10.30 6.14
C ASN A 35 31.03 -10.35 7.68
N GLY A 36 30.02 -11.00 8.27
CA GLY A 36 29.84 -11.10 9.72
C GLY A 36 29.38 -9.81 10.40
N ASP A 37 28.99 -8.77 9.65
CA ASP A 37 28.49 -7.49 10.18
C ASP A 37 26.99 -7.58 10.48
N PHE A 38 26.64 -8.44 11.44
CA PHE A 38 25.25 -8.70 11.84
C PHE A 38 24.55 -7.47 12.42
N TYR A 39 25.31 -6.57 13.05
CA TYR A 39 24.76 -5.33 13.58
C TYR A 39 24.22 -4.45 12.43
N LYS A 40 25.03 -4.18 11.41
CA LYS A 40 24.56 -3.41 10.25
C LYS A 40 23.51 -4.16 9.46
N ALA A 41 23.59 -5.50 9.35
CA ALA A 41 22.56 -6.29 8.69
C ALA A 41 21.19 -6.11 9.37
N LYS A 42 21.14 -6.20 10.71
CA LYS A 42 19.94 -5.97 11.51
C LYS A 42 19.36 -4.57 11.29
N HIS A 43 20.20 -3.54 11.33
CA HIS A 43 19.75 -2.16 11.08
C HIS A 43 19.21 -1.99 9.65
N THR A 44 19.87 -2.58 8.66
CA THR A 44 19.43 -2.56 7.25
C THR A 44 18.08 -3.24 7.08
N ILE A 45 17.82 -4.35 7.78
CA ILE A 45 16.51 -5.04 7.79
C ILE A 45 15.42 -4.16 8.40
N ILE A 46 15.72 -3.40 9.46
CA ILE A 46 14.77 -2.46 10.07
C ILE A 46 14.37 -1.39 9.05
N ASP A 47 15.33 -0.81 8.34
CA ASP A 47 15.05 0.19 7.31
C ASP A 47 14.31 -0.38 6.10
N LEU A 48 14.66 -1.61 5.69
CA LEU A 48 13.91 -2.36 4.68
C LEU A 48 12.44 -2.51 5.07
N THR A 49 12.19 -2.87 6.33
CA THR A 49 10.84 -3.06 6.86
C THR A 49 10.03 -1.76 6.86
N LYS A 50 10.66 -0.62 7.13
CA LYS A 50 10.02 0.70 7.03
C LYS A 50 9.56 0.99 5.59
N SER A 51 10.42 0.78 4.59
CA SER A 51 10.03 0.99 3.19
C SER A 51 8.91 0.04 2.75
N ILE A 52 8.93 -1.22 3.22
CA ILE A 52 7.83 -2.17 2.99
C ILE A 52 6.52 -1.67 3.61
N HIS A 53 6.58 -1.15 4.84
CA HIS A 53 5.40 -0.61 5.51
C HIS A 53 4.79 0.57 4.76
N GLU A 54 5.61 1.48 4.24
CA GLU A 54 5.11 2.60 3.42
C GLU A 54 4.43 2.12 2.12
N LEU A 55 5.00 1.11 1.47
CA LEU A 55 4.37 0.46 0.31
C LEU A 55 3.01 -0.16 0.69
N GLU A 56 2.93 -0.84 1.83
CA GLU A 56 1.69 -1.42 2.33
C GLU A 56 0.62 -0.35 2.57
N GLN A 57 0.97 0.77 3.19
CA GLN A 57 0.03 1.87 3.44
C GLN A 57 -0.52 2.45 2.13
N MET A 58 0.36 2.78 1.18
CA MET A 58 -0.05 3.36 -0.11
C MET A 58 -0.91 2.38 -0.92
N SER A 59 -0.58 1.10 -0.89
CA SER A 59 -1.32 0.03 -1.56
C SER A 59 -2.70 -0.17 -0.93
N SER A 60 -2.77 -0.20 0.40
CA SER A 60 -4.02 -0.31 1.16
C SER A 60 -4.98 0.83 0.87
N LYS A 61 -4.47 2.06 0.71
CA LYS A 61 -5.28 3.22 0.33
C LYS A 61 -5.94 3.01 -1.04
N LYS A 62 -5.18 2.57 -2.05
CA LYS A 62 -5.74 2.24 -3.38
C LYS A 62 -6.86 1.20 -3.28
N TYR A 63 -6.61 0.09 -2.58
CA TYR A 63 -7.61 -0.97 -2.48
C TYR A 63 -8.90 -0.52 -1.78
N LYS A 64 -8.79 0.35 -0.77
CA LYS A 64 -9.96 0.95 -0.11
C LYS A 64 -10.75 1.84 -1.06
N GLU A 65 -10.07 2.69 -1.83
CA GLU A 65 -10.71 3.56 -2.81
C GLU A 65 -11.36 2.78 -3.96
N ASP A 66 -10.66 1.80 -4.53
CA ASP A 66 -11.20 0.93 -5.58
C ASP A 66 -12.45 0.19 -5.09
N LYS A 67 -12.43 -0.31 -3.84
CA LYS A 67 -13.58 -0.99 -3.22
C LYS A 67 -14.76 -0.04 -3.02
N LEU A 68 -14.51 1.18 -2.55
CA LEU A 68 -15.55 2.20 -2.37
C LEU A 68 -16.17 2.58 -3.73
N HIS A 69 -15.34 2.82 -4.74
CA HIS A 69 -15.81 3.20 -6.07
C HIS A 69 -16.68 2.10 -6.68
N LYS A 70 -16.25 0.84 -6.56
CA LYS A 70 -17.04 -0.32 -7.00
C LYS A 70 -18.39 -0.40 -6.30
N LEU A 71 -18.43 -0.20 -4.97
CA LEU A 71 -19.67 -0.22 -4.21
C LEU A 71 -20.63 0.89 -4.66
N VAL A 72 -20.12 2.12 -4.85
CA VAL A 72 -20.92 3.25 -5.33
C VAL A 72 -21.50 2.97 -6.72
N GLN A 73 -20.70 2.41 -7.63
CA GLN A 73 -21.18 2.01 -8.96
C GLN A 73 -22.27 0.93 -8.89
N GLU A 74 -22.12 -0.06 -8.01
CA GLU A 74 -23.13 -1.11 -7.81
C GLU A 74 -24.44 -0.56 -7.26
N LEU A 75 -24.39 0.36 -6.30
CA LEU A 75 -25.58 1.01 -5.73
C LEU A 75 -26.28 1.89 -6.77
N ALA A 76 -25.52 2.70 -7.52
CA ALA A 76 -26.06 3.53 -8.58
C ALA A 76 -26.70 2.70 -9.69
N HIS A 77 -26.07 1.59 -10.10
CA HIS A 77 -26.62 0.69 -11.11
C HIS A 77 -27.93 0.03 -10.67
N ARG A 78 -28.08 -0.24 -9.37
CA ARG A 78 -29.31 -0.80 -8.80
C ARG A 78 -30.40 0.26 -8.55
N GLY A 79 -30.16 1.53 -8.90
CA GLY A 79 -31.10 2.63 -8.68
C GLY A 79 -31.34 2.91 -7.19
N VAL A 80 -30.40 2.54 -6.31
CA VAL A 80 -30.53 2.77 -4.87
C VAL A 80 -30.24 4.24 -4.60
N ASP A 81 -31.26 4.95 -4.12
CA ASP A 81 -31.08 6.32 -3.64
C ASP A 81 -30.24 6.33 -2.36
N VAL A 82 -29.17 7.12 -2.38
CA VAL A 82 -28.24 7.26 -1.25
C VAL A 82 -28.95 7.82 -0.01
N GLU A 83 -30.04 8.59 -0.19
CA GLU A 83 -30.86 9.07 0.92
C GLU A 83 -31.57 7.94 1.67
N ILE A 84 -32.07 6.91 0.97
CA ILE A 84 -32.75 5.76 1.58
C ILE A 84 -31.77 4.94 2.43
N VAL A 85 -30.53 4.78 1.96
CA VAL A 85 -29.47 4.09 2.72
C VAL A 85 -29.10 4.87 3.98
N ARG A 86 -29.02 6.21 3.88
CA ARG A 86 -28.74 7.09 5.02
C ARG A 86 -29.83 7.03 6.07
N MET A 87 -31.10 6.98 5.64
CA MET A 87 -32.25 6.92 6.53
C MET A 87 -32.24 5.62 7.37
N HIS A 88 -31.98 4.46 6.76
CA HIS A 88 -31.94 3.17 7.46
C HIS A 88 -30.72 2.99 8.38
N LEU A 89 -29.62 3.71 8.15
CA LEU A 89 -28.42 3.66 9.02
C LEU A 89 -28.59 4.46 10.31
N ASN A 90 -29.42 5.50 10.31
CA ASN A 90 -29.69 6.34 11.48
C ASN A 90 -30.83 5.81 12.38
N GLU A 91 -31.57 4.79 11.92
CA GLU A 91 -32.64 4.12 12.68
C GLU A 91 -32.13 2.93 13.54
N ARG A 92 -30.81 2.66 13.53
CA ARG A 92 -30.14 1.66 14.40
C ARG A 92 -29.26 2.33 15.44
#